data_AF-A0A4V2UUG8-F1
#
_entry.id   AF-A0A4V2UUG8-F1
#
_cell.length_a   1.000
_cell.length_b   1.000
_cell.length_c   1.000
_cell.angle_alpha   90.00
_cell.angle_beta   90.00
_cell.angle_gamma   90.00
#
_symmetry.space_group_name_H-M   'P 1'
#
loop_
_entity.id
_entity.type
_entity.pdbx_description
1 polymer ?
#
loop_
_entity_poly.entity_id
_entity_poly.type
_entity_poly.pdbx_seq_one_letter_code
_entity_poly.pdbx_strand_id
1 'polypeptide(L)'
;MIYVINNSNNPFFNHAAEEYLMKNFDEEIFMLWINVPSILIGRNQNTLSEINLDYINKNNIFVVRRLSGGGAVYNDLDNINFTFIAHRNSSSWYSFI
;
A
#
# COMPACT_ATOMS: atom_id res chain seq x y z
N MET A 1 11.61 -15.42 -5.98
CA MET A 1 10.78 -14.60 -5.10
C MET A 1 11.54 -14.22 -3.83
N ILE A 2 11.68 -12.93 -3.56
CA ILE A 2 12.30 -12.35 -2.37
C ILE A 2 11.21 -12.09 -1.32
N TYR A 3 11.51 -12.39 -0.05
CA TYR A 3 10.63 -12.09 1.09
C TYR A 3 11.18 -10.90 1.86
N VAL A 4 10.39 -9.86 2.03
CA VAL A 4 10.78 -8.66 2.79
C VAL A 4 10.07 -8.65 4.14
N ILE A 5 10.86 -8.63 5.21
CA ILE A 5 10.38 -8.43 6.58
C ILE A 5 10.44 -6.94 6.90
N ASN A 6 9.28 -6.29 6.97
CA ASN A 6 9.17 -4.89 7.35
C ASN A 6 8.58 -4.75 8.76
N ASN A 7 9.42 -4.34 9.71
CA ASN A 7 9.04 -4.16 11.12
C ASN A 7 8.59 -2.72 11.46
N SER A 8 8.49 -1.83 10.48
CA SER A 8 7.97 -0.48 10.70
C SER A 8 6.45 -0.49 10.75
N ASN A 9 5.88 0.27 11.68
CA ASN A 9 4.44 0.55 11.71
C ASN A 9 4.06 1.93 11.17
N ASN A 10 5.03 2.69 10.65
CA ASN A 10 4.78 4.01 10.10
C ASN A 10 4.19 3.89 8.68
N PRO A 11 2.94 4.34 8.45
CA PRO A 11 2.25 4.15 7.16
C PRO A 11 2.92 4.90 6.01
N PHE A 12 3.56 6.05 6.28
CA PHE A 12 4.30 6.79 5.25
C PHE A 12 5.52 6.01 4.79
N PHE A 13 6.29 5.46 5.73
CA PHE A 13 7.45 4.63 5.40
C PHE A 13 7.03 3.36 4.68
N ASN A 14 5.97 2.69 5.16
CA ASN A 14 5.58 1.40 4.60
C ASN A 14 5.12 1.51 3.14
N HIS A 15 4.34 2.54 2.80
CA HIS A 15 3.97 2.81 1.41
C HIS A 15 5.16 3.27 0.55
N ALA A 16 6.10 4.03 1.13
CA ALA A 16 7.33 4.39 0.42
C ALA A 16 8.21 3.16 0.15
N ALA A 17 8.29 2.22 1.09
CA ALA A 17 9.01 0.96 0.91
C ALA A 17 8.34 0.09 -0.18
N GLU A 18 7.02 -0.05 -0.16
CA GLU A 18 6.27 -0.73 -1.21
C GLU A 18 6.57 -0.13 -2.60
N GLU A 19 6.47 1.20 -2.72
CA GLU A 19 6.76 1.91 -3.97
C GLU A 19 8.22 1.73 -4.41
N TYR A 20 9.15 1.81 -3.48
CA TYR A 20 10.58 1.64 -3.76
C TYR A 20 10.88 0.23 -4.27
N LEU A 21 10.35 -0.80 -3.60
CA LEU A 21 10.49 -2.20 -4.02
C LEU A 21 9.91 -2.40 -5.42
N MET A 22 8.74 -1.81 -5.70
CA MET A 22 8.09 -1.91 -7.02
C MET A 22 8.90 -1.26 -8.14
N LYS A 23 9.61 -0.17 -7.86
CA LYS A 23 10.33 0.63 -8.87
C LYS A 23 11.78 0.23 -9.10
N ASN A 24 12.42 -0.43 -8.12
CA ASN A 24 13.88 -0.60 -8.11
C ASN A 24 14.34 -2.07 -8.11
N PHE A 25 13.42 -3.03 -8.20
CA PHE A 25 13.73 -4.46 -8.24
C PHE A 25 13.00 -5.12 -9.41
N ASP A 26 13.64 -6.08 -10.06
CA ASP A 26 13.06 -6.87 -11.15
C ASP A 26 12.57 -8.24 -10.67
N GLU A 27 12.98 -8.66 -9.48
CA GLU A 27 12.57 -9.92 -8.87
C GLU A 27 11.11 -9.86 -8.37
N GLU A 28 10.46 -11.02 -8.33
CA GLU A 28 9.20 -11.16 -7.61
C GLU A 28 9.42 -10.93 -6.12
N ILE A 29 8.61 -10.07 -5.49
CA ILE A 29 8.73 -9.71 -4.07
C ILE A 29 7.40 -9.94 -3.36
N PHE A 30 7.47 -10.54 -2.17
CA PHE A 30 6.39 -10.59 -1.20
C PHE A 30 6.79 -9.83 0.07
N MET A 31 5.95 -8.89 0.50
CA MET A 31 6.15 -8.13 1.75
C MET A 31 4.88 -8.16 2.59
N LEU A 32 5.05 -8.44 3.89
CA LEU A 32 4.03 -8.25 4.93
C LEU A 32 4.37 -7.02 5.75
N TRP A 33 3.34 -6.27 6.16
CA TRP A 33 3.50 -5.04 6.93
C TRP A 33 2.21 -4.66 7.66
N ILE A 34 2.34 -3.91 8.74
CA ILE A 34 1.24 -3.48 9.61
C ILE A 34 1.39 -1.97 9.84
N ASN A 35 0.30 -1.22 9.82
CA ASN A 35 0.30 0.21 10.11
C ASN A 35 -0.25 0.49 11.51
N VAL A 36 0.24 1.53 12.18
CA VAL A 36 -0.51 2.17 13.27
C VAL A 36 -1.84 2.75 12.73
N PRO A 37 -2.80 3.17 13.59
CA PRO A 37 -4.08 3.74 13.15
C PRO A 37 -3.97 4.72 11.98
N SER A 38 -4.50 4.32 10.82
CA SER A 38 -4.33 5.04 9.56
C SER A 38 -5.54 4.88 8.63
N ILE A 39 -5.84 5.91 7.84
CA ILE A 39 -6.76 5.85 6.70
C ILE A 39 -5.94 5.86 5.42
N LEU A 40 -6.06 4.80 4.63
CA LEU A 40 -5.44 4.67 3.32
C LEU A 40 -6.43 5.12 2.25
N ILE A 41 -6.17 6.27 1.63
CA ILE A 41 -6.99 6.88 0.58
C ILE A 41 -6.61 6.29 -0.78
N GLY A 42 -7.61 5.86 -1.55
CA GLY A 42 -7.39 5.38 -2.91
C GLY A 42 -6.85 6.48 -3.82
N ARG A 43 -6.00 6.12 -4.79
CA ARG A 43 -5.23 7.05 -5.64
C ARG A 43 -6.05 8.24 -6.17
N ASN A 44 -7.28 8.01 -6.58
CA ASN A 44 -8.12 9.01 -7.26
C ASN A 44 -9.26 9.59 -6.40
N GLN A 45 -9.31 9.31 -5.10
CA GLN A 45 -10.36 9.84 -4.23
C GLN A 45 -10.06 11.27 -3.75
N ASN A 46 -11.09 12.07 -3.53
CA ASN A 46 -10.97 13.34 -2.82
C ASN A 46 -10.80 13.06 -1.32
N THR A 47 -9.62 13.30 -0.77
CA THR A 47 -9.31 12.97 0.63
C THR A 47 -10.31 13.58 1.61
N LEU A 48 -10.70 14.84 1.40
CA LEU A 48 -11.57 15.56 2.35
C LEU A 48 -13.02 15.06 2.35
N SER A 49 -13.48 14.36 1.30
CA SER A 49 -14.82 13.76 1.28
C SER A 49 -14.87 12.38 1.93
N GLU A 50 -13.72 11.74 2.13
CA GLU A 50 -13.63 10.36 2.64
C GLU A 50 -13.33 10.29 4.14
N ILE A 51 -12.95 11.40 4.76
CA ILE A 51 -12.47 11.43 6.15
C ILE A 51 -13.32 12.34 7.02
N ASN A 52 -13.42 11.99 8.30
CA ASN A 52 -13.88 12.90 9.34
C ASN A 52 -12.65 13.60 9.94
N LEU A 53 -12.38 14.84 9.51
CA LEU A 53 -11.22 15.64 9.93
C LEU A 53 -11.12 15.78 11.45
N ASP A 54 -12.21 16.10 12.13
CA ASP A 54 -12.22 16.31 13.59
C ASP A 54 -11.87 15.02 14.33
N TYR A 55 -12.43 13.89 13.88
CA TYR A 55 -12.18 12.60 14.49
C TYR A 55 -10.72 12.15 14.30
N ILE A 56 -10.15 12.30 13.10
CA ILE A 56 -8.78 11.85 12.86
C ILE A 56 -7.76 12.70 13.62
N ASN A 57 -8.00 14.02 13.74
CA ASN A 57 -7.12 14.92 14.48
C ASN A 57 -7.16 14.62 15.99
N LYS A 58 -8.36 14.37 16.53
CA LYS A 58 -8.53 14.03 17.94
C LYS A 58 -7.88 12.69 18.32
N ASN A 59 -7.88 11.72 17.40
CA ASN A 59 -7.39 10.37 17.65
C ASN A 59 -5.99 10.09 17.07
N ASN A 60 -5.30 11.11 16.52
CA ASN A 60 -3.99 10.98 15.89
C ASN A 60 -3.93 9.88 14.80
N ILE A 61 -4.98 9.79 13.98
CA ILE A 61 -5.05 8.81 12.89
C ILE A 61 -4.37 9.40 11.66
N PHE A 62 -3.39 8.69 11.11
CA PHE A 62 -2.68 9.15 9.91
C PHE A 62 -3.55 9.02 8.66
N VAL A 63 -3.29 9.86 7.66
CA VAL A 63 -3.95 9.77 6.36
C VAL A 63 -2.88 9.68 5.28
N VAL A 64 -2.92 8.60 4.50
CA VAL A 64 -1.94 8.33 3.43
C VAL A 64 -2.67 8.02 2.13
N ARG A 65 -2.22 8.60 1.01
CA ARG A 65 -2.72 8.24 -0.32
C ARG A 65 -1.86 7.12 -0.91
N ARG A 66 -2.49 6.00 -1.26
CA ARG A 66 -1.79 4.84 -1.85
C ARG A 66 -1.74 4.90 -3.38
N LEU A 67 -0.83 4.12 -3.97
CA LEU A 67 -0.63 4.06 -5.43
C LEU A 67 -1.73 3.31 -6.18
N SER A 68 -2.46 2.42 -5.50
CA SER A 68 -3.57 1.66 -6.08
C SER A 68 -4.88 2.45 -6.05
N GLY A 69 -5.79 2.11 -6.96
CA GLY A 69 -7.16 2.60 -6.96
C GLY A 69 -8.02 1.97 -5.85
N GLY A 70 -9.34 2.07 -5.96
CA GLY A 70 -10.29 1.59 -4.95
C GLY A 70 -10.69 2.68 -3.94
N GLY A 71 -11.37 2.27 -2.87
CA GLY A 71 -11.91 3.16 -1.84
C GLY A 71 -10.97 3.47 -0.68
N ALA A 72 -11.46 4.16 0.33
CA ALA A 72 -10.74 4.46 1.57
C ALA A 72 -10.83 3.25 2.52
N VAL A 73 -9.72 2.92 3.17
CA VAL A 73 -9.63 1.75 4.08
C VAL A 73 -8.98 2.20 5.38
N TYR A 74 -9.56 1.80 6.52
CA TYR A 74 -8.94 2.00 7.83
C TYR A 74 -8.02 0.83 8.18
N ASN A 75 -6.90 1.13 8.82
CA ASN A 75 -5.91 0.18 9.31
C ASN A 75 -5.60 0.47 10.77
N ASP A 76 -5.29 -0.58 11.52
CA ASP A 76 -4.69 -0.54 12.84
C ASP A 76 -3.68 -1.69 13.00
N LEU A 77 -3.20 -1.92 14.23
CA LEU A 77 -2.18 -2.92 14.52
C LEU A 77 -2.66 -4.37 14.34
N ASP A 78 -3.97 -4.58 14.24
CA ASP A 78 -4.58 -5.90 14.02
C ASP A 78 -4.87 -6.15 12.54
N ASN A 79 -4.63 -5.15 11.67
CA ASN A 79 -4.74 -5.30 10.23
C ASN A 79 -3.37 -5.55 9.57
N ILE A 80 -3.22 -6.76 9.03
CA ILE A 80 -2.05 -7.16 8.23
C ILE A 80 -2.29 -6.76 6.77
N ASN A 81 -1.36 -5.97 6.22
CA ASN A 81 -1.25 -5.70 4.81
C ASN A 81 -0.22 -6.63 4.17
N PHE A 82 -0.46 -7.00 2.93
CA PHE A 82 0.47 -7.74 2.11
C PHE A 82 0.56 -7.11 0.73
N THR A 83 1.73 -7.19 0.11
CA THR A 83 1.92 -6.80 -1.28
C THR A 83 2.69 -7.88 -2.03
N PHE A 84 2.28 -8.12 -3.26
CA PHE A 84 2.96 -9.00 -4.20
C PHE A 84 3.35 -8.17 -5.41
N ILE A 85 4.66 -8.07 -5.65
CA ILE A 85 5.24 -7.33 -6.76
C ILE A 85 5.78 -8.36 -7.75
N ALA A 86 5.28 -8.32 -8.98
CA ALA A 86 5.79 -9.13 -10.07
C ALA A 86 5.73 -8.34 -11.37
N HIS A 87 6.80 -8.45 -12.17
CA HIS A 87 6.87 -7.81 -13.48
C HIS A 87 6.28 -8.72 -14.55
N ARG A 88 5.53 -8.12 -15.47
CA ARG A 88 4.95 -8.86 -16.58
C ARG A 88 6.05 -9.20 -17.57
N ASN A 89 6.42 -10.49 -17.63
CA ASN A 89 7.27 -10.98 -18.72
C ASN A 89 6.53 -10.80 -20.04
N SER A 90 7.09 -9.96 -20.92
CA SER A 90 6.57 -9.68 -22.26
C SER A 90 6.74 -10.86 -23.24
N SER A 91 7.27 -11.99 -22.79
CA SER A 91 7.56 -13.17 -23.62
C SER A 91 6.35 -14.09 -23.87
N SER A 92 5.18 -13.83 -23.30
CA SER A 92 3.97 -14.64 -23.49
C SER A 92 2.91 -13.94 -24.36
N TRP A 93 3.31 -13.44 -25.52
CA TRP A 93 2.37 -13.23 -26.62
C TRP A 93 2.07 -14.59 -27.25
N TYR A 94 1.10 -15.33 -26.71
CA TYR A 94 0.48 -16.40 -27.48
C TYR A 94 -0.31 -15.74 -28.60
N SER A 95 0.26 -15.72 -29.81
CA SER A 95 -0.52 -15.48 -31.02
C SER A 95 -1.45 -16.66 -31.21
N PHE A 96 -2.71 -16.51 -30.82
CA PHE A 96 -3.77 -17.35 -31.35
C PHE A 96 -4.07 -16.84 -32.76
N ILE A 97 -3.39 -17.45 -33.73
CA ILE A 97 -3.86 -17.52 -35.11
C ILE A 97 -4.76 -18.76 -35.20
#